data_AF-A0A8J7N8W3-F1
#
_entry.id   AF-A0A8J7N8W3-F1
#
_cell.length_a   1.000
_cell.length_b   1.000
_cell.length_c   1.000
_cell.angle_alpha   90.00
_cell.angle_beta   90.00
_cell.angle_gamma   90.00
#
_symmetry.space_group_name_H-M   'P 1'
#
loop_
_entity.id
_entity.type
_entity.pdbx_description
1 polymer ?
#
loop_
_entity_poly.entity_id
_entity_poly.type
_entity_poly.pdbx_seq_one_letter_code
_entity_poly.pdbx_strand_id
1 'polypeptide(L)'
;MQHFVIIAMPRSGSTRLCDILGRHPAIGCHLEIFHPDEVQAHIPRDAGYEIMDTAKRDANPKLFLDRFLAFNETWFKGRQWHGFKAMLNRNQLMAVTEIVAPDPRLRKIVLYRENLLAGFASIRMAQASGVWHRTGDVAPPDEPARKIEFEWDRFFAYAGEQVLTRRAVEEAMHRSHQPFLPIAYEETLTKRGMERVWDFLNVPPVEIEGIYRRTYDRRLIDQFGNPERVAVAVRALGRPEWLDG
;
A
#
# COMPACT_ATOMS: atom_id res chain seq x y z
N MET A 1 -15.51 -0.56 18.58
CA MET A 1 -14.39 -0.88 17.67
C MET A 1 -13.82 0.42 17.15
N GLN A 2 -12.54 0.50 16.85
CA GLN A 2 -11.93 1.68 16.20
C GLN A 2 -11.58 1.38 14.75
N HIS A 3 -11.39 2.42 13.93
CA HIS A 3 -11.11 2.27 12.50
C HIS A 3 -9.78 2.88 12.07
N PHE A 4 -9.06 2.21 11.18
CA PHE A 4 -7.86 2.76 10.57
C PHE A 4 -7.83 2.54 9.06
N VAL A 5 -6.98 3.29 8.39
CA VAL A 5 -6.74 3.18 6.95
C VAL A 5 -5.24 3.21 6.67
N ILE A 6 -4.79 2.33 5.80
CA ILE A 6 -3.46 2.39 5.20
C ILE A 6 -3.60 3.13 3.87
N ILE A 7 -3.15 4.38 3.86
CA ILE A 7 -3.05 5.18 2.64
C ILE A 7 -1.69 4.89 2.04
N ALA A 8 -1.67 4.31 0.85
CA ALA A 8 -0.45 3.75 0.30
C ALA A 8 -0.29 4.04 -1.19
N MET A 9 0.96 4.24 -1.60
CA MET A 9 1.29 4.26 -3.01
C MET A 9 1.27 2.87 -3.64
N PRO A 10 0.98 2.73 -4.94
CA PRO A 10 1.24 1.50 -5.67
C PRO A 10 2.68 1.01 -5.44
N ARG A 11 2.83 -0.28 -5.12
CA ARG A 11 4.14 -0.94 -4.91
C ARG A 11 4.94 -0.44 -3.70
N SER A 12 4.25 0.08 -2.68
CA SER A 12 4.81 0.43 -1.37
C SER A 12 4.76 -0.69 -0.32
N GLY A 13 4.36 -1.91 -0.71
CA GLY A 13 4.24 -3.02 0.25
C GLY A 13 2.98 -2.99 1.11
N SER A 14 1.97 -2.18 0.77
CA SER A 14 0.70 -2.08 1.51
C SER A 14 -0.01 -3.42 1.69
N THR A 15 -0.02 -4.28 0.66
CA THR A 15 -0.61 -5.63 0.78
C THR A 15 0.09 -6.47 1.86
N ARG A 16 1.42 -6.39 1.99
CA ARG A 16 2.16 -7.05 3.08
C ARG A 16 1.78 -6.47 4.45
N LEU A 17 1.66 -5.15 4.56
CA LEU A 17 1.28 -4.51 5.82
C LEU A 17 -0.15 -4.91 6.23
N CYS A 18 -1.13 -4.86 5.32
CA CYS A 18 -2.50 -5.32 5.56
C CYS A 18 -2.52 -6.77 6.06
N ASP A 19 -1.71 -7.63 5.45
CA ASP A 19 -1.61 -9.06 5.76
C ASP A 19 -1.03 -9.33 7.16
N ILE A 20 -0.01 -8.57 7.56
CA ILE A 20 0.56 -8.61 8.91
C ILE A 20 -0.48 -8.10 9.93
N LEU A 21 -1.12 -6.96 9.66
CA LEU A 21 -2.13 -6.38 10.54
C LEU A 21 -3.34 -7.32 10.69
N GLY A 22 -3.84 -7.90 9.61
CA GLY A 22 -5.01 -8.78 9.62
C GLY A 22 -4.79 -10.10 10.37
N ARG A 23 -3.54 -10.51 10.60
CA ARG A 23 -3.20 -11.67 11.44
C ARG A 23 -3.19 -11.35 12.93
N HIS A 24 -3.07 -10.08 13.32
CA HIS A 24 -3.06 -9.71 14.73
C HIS A 24 -4.42 -10.02 15.38
N PRO A 25 -4.48 -10.67 16.56
CA PRO A 25 -5.74 -11.11 17.17
C PRO A 25 -6.72 -9.97 17.47
N ALA A 26 -6.23 -8.76 17.73
CA ALA A 26 -7.05 -7.58 17.96
C ALA A 26 -7.45 -6.80 16.69
N ILE A 27 -6.99 -7.18 15.49
CA ILE A 27 -7.20 -6.41 14.25
C ILE A 27 -7.89 -7.26 13.19
N GLY A 28 -8.92 -6.72 12.55
CA GLY A 28 -9.37 -7.13 11.22
C GLY A 28 -8.88 -6.11 10.19
N CYS A 29 -8.23 -6.56 9.12
CA CYS A 29 -7.73 -5.66 8.08
C CYS A 29 -8.12 -6.16 6.70
N HIS A 30 -8.97 -5.41 6.01
CA HIS A 30 -9.29 -5.60 4.60
C HIS A 30 -8.19 -5.07 3.68
N LEU A 31 -8.40 -5.27 2.38
CA LEU A 31 -7.55 -4.76 1.31
C LEU A 31 -8.16 -3.45 0.75
N GLU A 32 -8.17 -3.29 -0.56
CA GLU A 32 -8.48 -2.05 -1.27
C GLU A 32 -9.98 -1.87 -1.53
N ILE A 33 -10.66 -1.10 -0.70
CA ILE A 33 -12.11 -0.94 -0.84
C ILE A 33 -12.49 0.03 -1.96
N PHE A 34 -11.57 0.93 -2.35
CA PHE A 34 -11.74 1.89 -3.44
C PHE A 34 -11.03 1.46 -4.74
N HIS A 35 -10.68 0.17 -4.89
CA HIS A 35 -10.08 -0.32 -6.13
C HIS A 35 -11.06 -0.11 -7.30
N PRO A 36 -10.62 0.41 -8.46
CA PRO A 36 -11.52 0.80 -9.54
C PRO A 36 -12.45 -0.34 -9.96
N ASP A 37 -11.91 -1.55 -10.10
CA ASP A 37 -12.67 -2.67 -10.66
C ASP A 37 -13.47 -3.48 -9.63
N GLU A 38 -13.17 -3.34 -8.33
CA GLU A 38 -13.76 -4.20 -7.30
C GLU A 38 -13.65 -3.61 -5.89
N VAL A 39 -14.49 -4.07 -4.96
CA VAL A 39 -14.23 -3.88 -3.51
C VAL A 39 -13.42 -5.08 -3.02
N GLN A 40 -12.16 -4.85 -2.62
CA GLN A 40 -11.29 -5.89 -2.09
C GLN A 40 -11.41 -5.96 -0.56
N ALA A 41 -12.34 -6.76 -0.07
CA ALA A 41 -12.53 -7.02 1.34
C ALA A 41 -12.52 -8.54 1.64
N HIS A 42 -12.18 -8.90 2.87
CA HIS A 42 -12.26 -10.27 3.39
C HIS A 42 -13.71 -10.60 3.78
N ILE A 43 -14.59 -10.52 2.79
CA ILE A 43 -16.02 -10.78 2.87
C ILE A 43 -16.38 -11.64 1.65
N PRO A 44 -17.16 -12.72 1.81
CA PRO A 44 -17.58 -13.56 0.69
C PRO A 44 -18.31 -12.74 -0.38
N ARG A 45 -17.88 -12.84 -1.64
CA ARG A 45 -18.44 -12.05 -2.75
C ARG A 45 -19.84 -12.50 -3.15
N ASP A 46 -20.11 -13.79 -3.00
CA ASP A 46 -21.37 -14.46 -3.30
C ASP A 46 -22.46 -14.21 -2.25
N ALA A 47 -22.11 -13.61 -1.10
CA ALA A 47 -23.08 -13.26 -0.06
C ALA A 47 -24.00 -12.07 -0.41
N GLY A 48 -23.75 -11.37 -1.52
CA GLY A 48 -24.66 -10.34 -2.02
C GLY A 48 -24.75 -9.06 -1.18
N TYR A 49 -23.74 -8.79 -0.34
CA TYR A 49 -23.73 -7.59 0.50
C TYR A 49 -23.53 -6.31 -0.32
N GLU A 50 -24.33 -5.29 -0.05
CA GLU A 50 -24.20 -3.97 -0.71
C GLU A 50 -22.81 -3.34 -0.53
N ILE A 51 -22.13 -3.64 0.58
CA ILE A 51 -20.79 -3.13 0.86
C ILE A 51 -19.71 -3.75 -0.04
N MET A 52 -20.07 -4.72 -0.91
CA MET A 52 -19.21 -5.27 -1.96
C MET A 52 -19.54 -4.73 -3.37
N ASP A 53 -20.56 -3.86 -3.50
CA ASP A 53 -21.05 -3.34 -4.77
C ASP A 53 -20.25 -2.10 -5.22
N THR A 54 -19.53 -2.23 -6.34
CA THR A 54 -18.71 -1.14 -6.92
C THR A 54 -19.54 0.01 -7.45
N ALA A 55 -20.71 -0.26 -8.04
CA ALA A 55 -21.56 0.80 -8.59
C ALA A 55 -22.13 1.67 -7.45
N LYS A 56 -22.52 1.06 -6.33
CA LYS A 56 -22.96 1.81 -5.13
C LYS A 56 -21.81 2.60 -4.50
N ARG A 57 -20.62 2.01 -4.43
CA ARG A 57 -19.41 2.71 -3.99
C ARG A 57 -19.14 3.94 -4.85
N ASP A 58 -19.11 3.78 -6.16
CA ASP A 58 -18.68 4.84 -7.08
C ASP A 58 -19.74 5.96 -7.19
N ALA A 59 -21.02 5.61 -7.06
CA ALA A 59 -22.10 6.59 -7.03
C ALA A 59 -22.06 7.51 -5.79
N ASN A 60 -21.65 6.99 -4.62
CA ASN A 60 -21.49 7.80 -3.42
C ASN A 60 -20.40 7.22 -2.47
N PRO A 61 -19.12 7.55 -2.69
CA PRO A 61 -18.02 6.91 -1.95
C PRO A 61 -18.02 7.24 -0.45
N LYS A 62 -18.59 8.39 -0.04
CA LYS A 62 -18.72 8.76 1.38
C LYS A 62 -19.79 7.92 2.08
N LEU A 63 -20.97 7.79 1.47
CA LEU A 63 -22.04 6.95 2.01
C LEU A 63 -21.62 5.48 2.04
N PHE A 64 -20.89 5.03 1.01
CA PHE A 64 -20.29 3.71 0.99
C PHE A 64 -19.35 3.51 2.17
N LEU A 65 -18.41 4.44 2.42
CA LEU A 65 -17.49 4.35 3.56
C LEU A 65 -18.27 4.27 4.88
N ASP A 66 -19.30 5.08 5.07
CA ASP A 66 -20.14 5.06 6.27
C ASP A 66 -20.77 3.69 6.51
N ARG A 67 -21.37 3.10 5.47
CA ARG A 67 -21.97 1.76 5.53
C ARG A 67 -20.92 0.68 5.74
N PHE A 68 -19.77 0.81 5.10
CA PHE A 68 -18.67 -0.15 5.18
C PHE A 68 -18.09 -0.21 6.61
N LEU A 69 -17.89 0.95 7.25
CA LEU A 69 -17.44 1.00 8.64
C LEU A 69 -18.46 0.38 9.60
N ALA A 70 -19.73 0.75 9.48
CA ALA A 70 -20.81 0.24 10.33
C ALA A 70 -21.00 -1.28 10.20
N PHE A 71 -20.97 -1.82 8.97
CA PHE A 71 -21.03 -3.26 8.73
C PHE A 71 -19.92 -4.01 9.47
N ASN A 72 -18.71 -3.45 9.45
CA ASN A 72 -17.53 -4.10 10.00
C ASN A 72 -17.46 -4.10 11.53
N GLU A 73 -18.24 -3.25 12.21
CA GLU A 73 -18.40 -3.36 13.67
C GLU A 73 -19.00 -4.72 14.08
N THR A 74 -19.87 -5.28 13.22
CA THR A 74 -20.45 -6.62 13.41
C THR A 74 -19.59 -7.70 12.78
N TRP A 75 -19.07 -7.50 11.56
CA TRP A 75 -18.27 -8.52 10.85
C TRP A 75 -17.01 -8.93 11.62
N PHE A 76 -16.30 -7.95 12.19
CA PHE A 76 -15.11 -8.17 13.02
C PHE A 76 -15.41 -8.13 14.51
N LYS A 77 -16.62 -8.54 14.94
CA LYS A 77 -17.01 -8.52 16.36
C LYS A 77 -15.94 -9.18 17.24
N GLY A 78 -15.54 -8.47 18.29
CA GLY A 78 -14.47 -8.90 19.22
C GLY A 78 -13.06 -8.42 18.84
N ARG A 79 -12.85 -7.89 17.63
CA ARG A 79 -11.60 -7.18 17.29
C ARG A 79 -11.64 -5.74 17.85
N GLN A 80 -10.49 -5.23 18.27
CA GLN A 80 -10.33 -3.84 18.71
C GLN A 80 -10.37 -2.87 17.53
N TRP A 81 -9.73 -3.28 16.42
CA TRP A 81 -9.59 -2.48 15.21
C TRP A 81 -10.16 -3.17 13.99
N HIS A 82 -10.74 -2.36 13.11
CA HIS A 82 -11.02 -2.68 11.73
C HIS A 82 -10.27 -1.70 10.82
N GLY A 83 -9.60 -2.17 9.78
CA GLY A 83 -9.01 -1.28 8.78
C GLY A 83 -9.04 -1.81 7.37
N PHE A 84 -8.60 -0.97 6.45
CA PHE A 84 -8.54 -1.23 5.01
C PHE A 84 -7.41 -0.42 4.39
N LYS A 85 -7.09 -0.64 3.10
CA LYS A 85 -6.18 0.22 2.36
C LYS A 85 -6.91 1.09 1.33
N ALA A 86 -6.35 2.26 1.09
CA ALA A 86 -6.71 3.15 -0.02
C ALA A 86 -5.43 3.55 -0.75
N MET A 87 -5.46 3.55 -2.07
CA MET A 87 -4.28 3.78 -2.89
C MET A 87 -4.15 5.25 -3.29
N LEU A 88 -2.92 5.77 -3.24
CA LEU A 88 -2.54 7.06 -3.79
C LEU A 88 -2.22 6.90 -5.28
N ASN A 89 -3.26 6.79 -6.08
CA ASN A 89 -3.18 6.82 -7.54
C ASN A 89 -4.25 7.78 -8.08
N ARG A 90 -4.20 8.07 -9.38
CA ARG A 90 -5.15 8.99 -10.03
C ARG A 90 -6.62 8.64 -9.77
N ASN A 91 -6.97 7.36 -9.70
CA ASN A 91 -8.36 6.91 -9.58
C ASN A 91 -8.91 7.10 -8.15
N GLN A 92 -8.03 7.07 -7.15
CA GLN A 92 -8.43 7.10 -5.74
C GLN A 92 -8.03 8.38 -5.02
N LEU A 93 -7.24 9.27 -5.65
CA LEU A 93 -6.75 10.49 -5.03
C LEU A 93 -7.87 11.32 -4.39
N MET A 94 -8.99 11.54 -5.10
CA MET A 94 -10.14 12.27 -4.58
C MET A 94 -10.78 11.57 -3.37
N ALA A 95 -10.99 10.24 -3.44
CA ALA A 95 -11.52 9.49 -2.31
C ALA A 95 -10.59 9.59 -1.10
N VAL A 96 -9.27 9.58 -1.33
CA VAL A 96 -8.30 9.73 -0.24
C VAL A 96 -8.31 11.15 0.35
N THR A 97 -8.21 12.19 -0.48
CA THR A 97 -8.04 13.57 0.03
C THR A 97 -9.33 14.19 0.56
N GLU A 98 -10.48 13.87 -0.04
CA GLU A 98 -11.76 14.52 0.29
C GLU A 98 -12.64 13.70 1.23
N ILE A 99 -12.41 12.39 1.35
CA ILE A 99 -13.27 11.50 2.15
C ILE A 99 -12.46 10.88 3.28
N VAL A 100 -11.36 10.19 2.97
CA VAL A 100 -10.58 9.44 3.97
C VAL A 100 -9.77 10.36 4.88
N ALA A 101 -9.06 11.35 4.31
CA ALA A 101 -8.20 12.26 5.05
C ALA A 101 -8.95 13.09 6.11
N PRO A 102 -10.10 13.73 5.80
CA PRO A 102 -10.82 14.53 6.78
C PRO A 102 -11.62 13.71 7.80
N ASP A 103 -11.89 12.42 7.58
CA ASP A 103 -12.78 11.62 8.44
C ASP A 103 -12.18 11.31 9.81
N PRO A 104 -12.66 11.90 10.93
CA PRO A 104 -12.07 11.74 12.26
C PRO A 104 -12.22 10.35 12.86
N ARG A 105 -13.03 9.47 12.27
CA ARG A 105 -13.21 8.09 12.74
C ARG A 105 -12.04 7.19 12.36
N LEU A 106 -11.25 7.60 11.37
CA LEU A 106 -10.12 6.84 10.85
C LEU A 106 -8.80 7.31 11.47
N ARG A 107 -8.01 6.38 12.03
CA ARG A 107 -6.56 6.59 12.18
C ARG A 107 -5.86 6.34 10.85
N LYS A 108 -4.91 7.20 10.47
CA LYS A 108 -4.26 7.13 9.15
C LYS A 108 -2.82 6.66 9.28
N ILE A 109 -2.47 5.61 8.56
CA ILE A 109 -1.09 5.20 8.30
C ILE A 109 -0.80 5.60 6.85
N VAL A 110 0.17 6.48 6.65
CA VAL A 110 0.63 6.91 5.32
C VAL A 110 1.90 6.12 4.99
N LEU A 111 1.75 5.10 4.15
CA LEU A 111 2.82 4.21 3.73
C LEU A 111 3.39 4.65 2.38
N TYR A 112 4.68 4.93 2.37
CA TYR A 112 5.43 5.27 1.15
C TYR A 112 6.66 4.38 1.01
N ARG A 113 7.26 4.38 -0.17
CA ARG A 113 8.53 3.68 -0.41
C ARG A 113 9.62 4.71 -0.68
N GLU A 114 10.72 4.65 0.06
CA GLU A 114 11.81 5.60 -0.14
C GLU A 114 12.59 5.27 -1.41
N ASN A 115 12.87 4.00 -1.67
CA ASN A 115 13.55 3.58 -2.87
C ASN A 115 12.59 3.54 -4.07
N LEU A 116 12.43 4.70 -4.74
CA LEU A 116 11.56 4.84 -5.91
C LEU A 116 12.08 4.04 -7.12
N LEU A 117 13.38 3.78 -7.22
CA LEU A 117 13.91 2.88 -8.25
C LEU A 117 13.38 1.46 -8.06
N ALA A 118 13.33 0.98 -6.82
CA ALA A 118 12.80 -0.34 -6.51
C ALA A 118 11.27 -0.42 -6.68
N GLY A 119 10.57 0.68 -6.41
CA GLY A 119 9.15 0.86 -6.78
C GLY A 119 8.94 0.77 -8.30
N PHE A 120 9.76 1.49 -9.07
CA PHE A 120 9.73 1.51 -10.53
C PHE A 120 10.03 0.13 -11.13
N ALA A 121 11.09 -0.54 -10.67
CA ALA A 121 11.39 -1.90 -11.10
C ALA A 121 10.22 -2.84 -10.80
N SER A 122 9.64 -2.74 -9.60
CA SER A 122 8.50 -3.58 -9.23
C SER A 122 7.27 -3.39 -10.11
N ILE A 123 6.93 -2.15 -10.51
CA ILE A 123 5.78 -1.92 -11.39
C ILE A 123 6.05 -2.43 -12.81
N ARG A 124 7.26 -2.19 -13.33
CA ARG A 124 7.65 -2.64 -14.67
C ARG A 124 7.67 -4.15 -14.80
N MET A 125 8.12 -4.86 -13.76
CA MET A 125 8.06 -6.33 -13.75
C MET A 125 6.63 -6.84 -13.65
N ALA A 126 5.80 -6.28 -12.77
CA ALA A 126 4.39 -6.69 -12.65
C ALA A 126 3.61 -6.49 -13.95
N GLN A 127 3.87 -5.39 -14.67
CA GLN A 127 3.29 -5.14 -16.00
C GLN A 127 3.78 -6.15 -17.05
N ALA A 128 5.05 -6.55 -16.99
CA ALA A 128 5.63 -7.50 -17.93
C ALA A 128 5.17 -8.95 -17.69
N SER A 129 4.99 -9.35 -16.43
CA SER A 129 4.66 -10.74 -16.06
C SER A 129 3.17 -10.96 -15.76
N GLY A 130 2.39 -9.91 -15.53
CA GLY A 130 1.04 -10.00 -14.99
C GLY A 130 0.97 -10.37 -13.50
N VAL A 131 2.12 -10.59 -12.83
CA VAL A 131 2.19 -11.04 -11.44
C VAL A 131 2.35 -9.85 -10.50
N TRP A 132 1.27 -9.53 -9.78
CA TRP A 132 1.22 -8.38 -8.87
C TRP A 132 1.62 -8.70 -7.43
N HIS A 133 1.36 -9.93 -6.96
CA HIS A 133 1.65 -10.36 -5.59
C HIS A 133 2.19 -11.80 -5.58
N ARG A 134 3.08 -12.11 -4.63
CA ARG A 134 3.60 -13.45 -4.39
C ARG A 134 3.49 -13.80 -2.91
N THR A 135 2.99 -14.99 -2.60
CA THR A 135 3.01 -15.56 -1.25
C THR A 135 4.26 -16.40 -1.03
N GLY A 136 4.66 -16.64 0.22
CA GLY A 136 5.87 -17.39 0.56
C GLY A 136 5.85 -18.86 0.14
N ASP A 137 4.66 -19.45 0.02
CA ASP A 137 4.47 -20.87 -0.30
C ASP A 137 4.55 -21.16 -1.81
N VAL A 138 4.57 -20.11 -2.64
CA VAL A 138 4.68 -20.23 -4.10
C VAL A 138 6.12 -19.93 -4.48
N ALA A 139 6.76 -20.89 -5.16
CA ALA A 139 8.08 -20.69 -5.74
C ALA A 139 8.10 -19.40 -6.57
N PRO A 140 9.20 -18.63 -6.57
CA PRO A 140 9.33 -17.51 -7.49
C PRO A 140 8.95 -17.96 -8.91
N PRO A 141 8.18 -17.18 -9.68
CA PRO A 141 7.99 -17.51 -11.08
C PRO A 141 9.38 -17.70 -11.73
N ASP A 142 9.47 -18.62 -12.70
CA ASP A 142 10.66 -18.73 -13.56
C ASP A 142 11.08 -17.32 -13.98
N GLU A 143 12.40 -17.08 -13.95
CA GLU A 143 12.92 -15.75 -14.21
C GLU A 143 12.23 -15.15 -15.44
N PRO A 144 11.66 -13.93 -15.36
CA PRO A 144 11.25 -13.27 -16.57
C PRO A 144 12.53 -13.16 -17.41
N ALA A 145 12.57 -13.89 -18.52
CA ALA A 145 13.70 -13.91 -19.44
C ALA A 145 14.10 -12.48 -19.90
N ARG A 146 13.20 -11.51 -19.68
CA ARG A 146 13.33 -10.12 -20.05
C ARG A 146 13.72 -9.24 -18.86
N LYS A 147 14.93 -8.66 -18.93
CA LYS A 147 15.35 -7.54 -18.08
C LYS A 147 14.53 -6.29 -18.38
N ILE A 148 14.39 -5.42 -17.39
CA ILE A 148 13.71 -4.12 -17.53
C ILE A 148 14.61 -3.20 -18.33
N GLU A 149 14.09 -2.59 -19.39
CA GLU A 149 14.77 -1.48 -20.05
C GLU A 149 14.52 -0.21 -19.23
N PHE A 150 15.58 0.41 -18.70
CA PHE A 150 15.48 1.68 -18.00
C PHE A 150 15.26 2.82 -19.00
N GLU A 151 14.13 3.49 -18.86
CA GLU A 151 13.73 4.63 -19.67
C GLU A 151 13.62 5.85 -18.76
N TRP A 152 14.49 6.85 -18.99
CA TRP A 152 14.58 8.06 -18.16
C TRP A 152 13.22 8.73 -17.97
N ASP A 153 12.54 9.09 -19.06
CA ASP A 153 11.27 9.81 -18.99
C ASP A 153 10.22 9.05 -18.18
N ARG A 154 10.15 7.72 -18.31
CA ARG A 154 9.20 6.89 -17.57
C ARG A 154 9.56 6.80 -16.09
N PHE A 155 10.84 6.69 -15.76
CA PHE A 155 11.28 6.67 -14.36
C PHE A 155 11.03 8.01 -13.68
N PHE A 156 11.37 9.13 -14.32
CA PHE A 156 11.16 10.46 -13.75
C PHE A 156 9.68 10.83 -13.68
N ALA A 157 8.86 10.41 -14.65
CA ALA A 157 7.41 10.55 -14.55
C ALA A 157 6.83 9.75 -13.37
N TYR A 158 7.25 8.49 -13.21
CA TYR A 158 6.85 7.68 -12.06
C TYR A 158 7.29 8.32 -10.74
N ALA A 159 8.57 8.68 -10.60
CA ALA A 159 9.12 9.27 -9.39
C ALA A 159 8.44 10.61 -9.06
N GLY A 160 8.20 11.45 -10.07
CA GLY A 160 7.46 12.70 -9.94
C GLY A 160 6.02 12.47 -9.44
N GLU A 161 5.31 11.50 -10.01
CA GLU A 161 3.96 11.12 -9.55
C GLU A 161 3.97 10.67 -8.10
N GLN A 162 4.92 9.81 -7.70
CA GLN A 162 5.04 9.37 -6.30
C GLN A 162 5.29 10.58 -5.38
N VAL A 163 6.24 11.45 -5.70
CA VAL A 163 6.55 12.63 -4.88
C VAL A 163 5.35 13.57 -4.76
N LEU A 164 4.67 13.88 -5.87
CA LEU A 164 3.54 14.81 -5.88
C LEU A 164 2.33 14.24 -5.12
N THR A 165 1.98 12.97 -5.35
CA THR A 165 0.85 12.32 -4.66
C THR A 165 1.11 12.18 -3.16
N ARG A 166 2.36 11.90 -2.74
CA ARG A 166 2.75 11.91 -1.32
C ARG A 166 2.46 13.25 -0.68
N ARG A 167 2.98 14.32 -1.28
CA ARG A 167 2.85 15.68 -0.76
C ARG A 167 1.39 16.10 -0.69
N ALA A 168 0.60 15.77 -1.72
CA ALA A 168 -0.82 16.06 -1.73
C ALA A 168 -1.56 15.42 -0.53
N VAL A 169 -1.22 14.17 -0.18
CA VAL A 169 -1.85 13.53 0.98
C VAL A 169 -1.30 14.01 2.30
N GLU A 170 0.01 14.23 2.44
CA GLU A 170 0.61 14.75 3.67
C GLU A 170 -0.01 16.12 3.99
N GLU A 171 -0.15 16.98 2.99
CA GLU A 171 -0.85 18.26 3.11
C GLU A 171 -2.32 18.07 3.51
N ALA A 172 -3.04 17.13 2.90
CA ALA A 172 -4.42 16.83 3.29
C ALA A 172 -4.53 16.36 4.76
N MET A 173 -3.57 15.57 5.25
CA MET A 173 -3.51 15.18 6.67
C MET A 173 -3.18 16.36 7.58
N HIS A 174 -2.26 17.23 7.18
CA HIS A 174 -1.93 18.42 7.96
C HIS A 174 -3.12 19.37 8.09
N ARG A 175 -3.87 19.58 6.99
CA ARG A 175 -5.12 20.37 7.00
C ARG A 175 -6.23 19.75 7.84
N SER A 176 -6.25 18.43 7.99
CA SER A 176 -7.26 17.76 8.82
C SER A 176 -6.98 17.90 10.32
N HIS A 177 -5.79 18.36 10.71
CA HIS A 177 -5.31 18.49 12.09
C HIS A 177 -5.40 17.18 12.90
N GLN A 178 -5.43 16.04 12.22
CA GLN A 178 -5.51 14.73 12.84
C GLN A 178 -4.13 14.06 12.88
N PRO A 179 -3.82 13.31 13.95
CA PRO A 179 -2.59 12.54 14.00
C PRO A 179 -2.61 11.44 12.92
N PHE A 180 -1.49 11.30 12.22
CA PHE A 180 -1.25 10.22 11.27
C PHE A 180 0.16 9.66 11.45
N LEU A 181 0.37 8.42 11.03
CA LEU A 181 1.67 7.76 11.05
C LEU A 181 2.27 7.74 9.65
N PRO A 182 3.24 8.61 9.33
CA PRO A 182 4.08 8.44 8.16
C PRO A 182 5.10 7.32 8.43
N ILE A 183 5.17 6.33 7.53
CA ILE A 183 6.12 5.23 7.64
C ILE A 183 6.61 4.77 6.27
N ALA A 184 7.92 4.55 6.17
CA ALA A 184 8.54 4.00 4.97
C ALA A 184 8.33 2.48 4.90
N TYR A 185 8.16 1.93 3.70
CA TYR A 185 8.11 0.50 3.46
C TYR A 185 9.33 -0.20 4.05
N GLU A 186 10.51 0.36 3.80
CA GLU A 186 11.80 -0.12 4.29
C GLU A 186 11.81 -0.23 5.82
N GLU A 187 11.18 0.74 6.50
CA GLU A 187 11.04 0.72 7.95
C GLU A 187 10.10 -0.41 8.42
N THR A 188 9.00 -0.69 7.71
CA THR A 188 8.10 -1.82 8.03
C THR A 188 8.73 -3.21 7.89
N LEU A 189 9.96 -3.29 7.36
CA LEU A 189 10.76 -4.53 7.31
C LEU A 189 11.53 -4.75 8.62
N THR A 190 11.60 -3.75 9.49
CA THR A 190 12.34 -3.80 10.75
C THR A 190 11.40 -4.00 11.94
N LYS A 191 11.91 -4.60 13.02
CA LYS A 191 11.18 -4.73 14.28
C LYS A 191 10.72 -3.37 14.82
N ARG A 192 11.65 -2.40 14.88
CA ARG A 192 11.38 -1.02 15.35
C ARG A 192 10.30 -0.32 14.54
N GLY A 193 10.30 -0.49 13.21
CA GLY A 193 9.28 0.09 12.37
C GLY A 193 7.89 -0.51 12.63
N MET A 194 7.81 -1.82 12.83
CA MET A 194 6.56 -2.47 13.22
C MET A 194 6.10 -2.07 14.63
N GLU A 195 7.02 -1.90 15.59
CA GLU A 195 6.69 -1.37 16.93
C GLU A 195 5.99 -0.02 16.84
N ARG A 196 6.45 0.90 15.98
CA ARG A 196 5.74 2.18 15.74
C ARG A 196 4.32 1.99 15.21
N VAL A 197 4.08 0.98 14.38
CA VAL A 197 2.72 0.66 13.88
C VAL A 197 1.84 0.14 15.00
N TRP A 198 2.38 -0.75 15.84
CA TRP A 198 1.68 -1.30 17.00
C TRP A 198 1.32 -0.22 18.02
N ASP A 199 2.28 0.65 18.35
CA ASP A 199 2.09 1.79 19.23
C ASP A 199 1.05 2.77 18.68
N PHE A 200 1.12 3.07 17.39
CA PHE A 200 0.17 3.97 16.73
C PHE A 200 -1.27 3.42 16.76
N LEU A 201 -1.44 2.10 16.66
CA LEU A 201 -2.73 1.44 16.82
C LEU A 201 -3.05 1.10 18.29
N ASN A 202 -2.14 1.34 19.23
CA ASN A 202 -2.29 0.99 20.63
C ASN A 202 -2.73 -0.48 20.83
N VAL A 203 -1.97 -1.39 20.22
CA VAL A 203 -2.12 -2.85 20.39
C VAL A 203 -0.79 -3.46 20.82
N PRO A 204 -0.78 -4.61 21.52
CA PRO A 204 0.46 -5.28 21.87
C PRO A 204 1.28 -5.68 20.64
N PRO A 205 2.62 -5.57 20.67
CA PRO A 205 3.45 -6.05 19.59
C PRO A 205 3.35 -7.57 19.48
N VAL A 206 3.39 -8.07 18.25
CA VAL A 206 3.40 -9.51 17.93
C VAL A 206 4.50 -9.78 16.91
N GLU A 207 5.18 -10.92 17.07
CA GLU A 207 6.11 -11.41 16.06
C GLU A 207 5.32 -12.19 15.01
N ILE A 208 4.89 -11.49 13.96
CA ILE A 208 4.14 -12.06 12.84
C ILE A 208 4.88 -11.74 11.55
N GLU A 209 5.25 -12.79 10.82
CA GLU A 209 5.64 -12.64 9.43
C GLU A 209 4.41 -12.66 8.53
N GLY A 210 4.30 -11.66 7.65
CA GLY A 210 3.30 -11.68 6.58
C GLY A 210 3.63 -12.76 5.55
N ILE A 211 2.63 -13.30 4.86
CA ILE A 211 2.85 -14.31 3.81
C ILE A 211 3.35 -13.69 2.51
N TYR A 212 3.12 -12.40 2.28
CA TYR A 212 3.56 -11.76 1.06
C TYR A 212 5.06 -11.49 1.06
N ARG A 213 5.71 -11.87 -0.04
CA ARG A 213 7.14 -11.68 -0.29
C ARG A 213 7.33 -10.74 -1.49
N ARG A 214 8.54 -10.20 -1.63
CA ARG A 214 8.94 -9.50 -2.88
C ARG A 214 8.81 -10.47 -4.04
N THR A 215 8.26 -10.03 -5.18
CA THR A 215 8.03 -10.91 -6.35
C THR A 215 9.33 -11.49 -6.91
N TYR A 216 10.45 -10.76 -6.79
CA TYR A 216 11.77 -11.17 -7.27
C TYR A 216 12.81 -10.88 -6.19
N ASP A 217 13.75 -11.79 -6.02
CA ASP A 217 14.81 -11.74 -5.01
C ASP A 217 16.18 -11.69 -5.70
N ARG A 218 16.51 -10.51 -6.24
CA ARG A 218 17.78 -10.20 -6.90
C ARG A 218 18.14 -8.75 -6.62
N ARG A 219 19.43 -8.43 -6.66
CA ARG A 219 19.89 -7.04 -6.53
C ARG A 219 19.16 -6.17 -7.54
N LEU A 220 18.73 -4.99 -7.12
CA LEU A 220 17.93 -4.11 -7.96
C LEU A 220 18.59 -3.76 -9.30
N ILE A 221 19.91 -3.61 -9.32
CA ILE A 221 20.64 -3.28 -10.55
C ILE A 221 20.62 -4.40 -11.59
N ASP A 222 20.61 -5.67 -11.14
CA ASP A 222 20.61 -6.84 -12.02
C ASP A 222 19.27 -7.03 -12.73
N GLN A 223 18.25 -6.27 -12.32
CA GLN A 223 16.92 -6.28 -12.94
C GLN A 223 16.87 -5.55 -14.27
N PHE A 224 17.87 -4.72 -14.56
CA PHE A 224 17.89 -3.83 -15.71
C PHE A 224 18.81 -4.33 -16.83
N GLY A 225 18.38 -4.14 -18.07
CA GLY A 225 19.17 -4.48 -19.28
C GLY A 225 20.31 -3.49 -19.54
N ASN A 226 20.19 -2.29 -18.99
CA ASN A 226 21.06 -1.13 -19.18
C ASN A 226 21.43 -0.48 -17.83
N PRO A 227 22.11 -1.25 -16.93
CA PRO A 227 22.37 -0.83 -15.54
C PRO A 227 23.20 0.46 -15.42
N GLU A 228 24.02 0.78 -16.42
CA GLU A 228 24.79 2.01 -16.47
C GLU A 228 23.89 3.26 -16.47
N ARG A 229 22.74 3.22 -17.17
CA ARG A 229 21.77 4.32 -17.17
C ARG A 229 21.10 4.50 -15.81
N VAL A 230 20.76 3.39 -15.16
CA VAL A 230 20.20 3.38 -13.80
C VAL A 230 21.17 4.05 -12.82
N ALA A 231 22.44 3.67 -12.87
CA ALA A 231 23.48 4.21 -11.99
C ALA A 231 23.69 5.72 -12.17
N VAL A 232 23.61 6.24 -13.41
CA VAL A 232 23.66 7.69 -13.66
C VAL A 232 22.42 8.38 -13.07
N ALA A 233 21.23 7.80 -13.23
CA ALA A 233 19.98 8.42 -12.75
C ALA A 233 19.95 8.57 -11.24
N VAL A 234 20.28 7.51 -10.50
CA VAL A 234 20.25 7.55 -9.04
C VAL A 234 21.36 8.45 -8.45
N ARG A 235 22.53 8.52 -9.10
CA ARG A 235 23.57 9.48 -8.71
C ARG A 235 23.13 10.92 -8.94
N ALA A 236 22.50 11.21 -10.07
CA ALA A 236 21.96 12.54 -10.35
C ALA A 236 20.87 12.97 -9.35
N LEU A 237 20.12 12.01 -8.82
CA LEU A 237 19.13 12.22 -7.75
C LEU A 237 19.75 12.33 -6.34
N GLY A 238 21.06 12.14 -6.18
CA GLY A 238 21.71 12.09 -4.86
C GLY A 238 21.23 10.90 -4.02
N ARG A 239 20.93 9.78 -4.70
CA ARG A 239 20.40 8.53 -4.11
C ARG A 239 21.19 7.28 -4.54
N PRO A 240 22.54 7.28 -4.54
CA PRO A 240 23.32 6.11 -4.97
C PRO A 240 22.99 4.84 -4.16
N GLU A 241 22.60 4.99 -2.89
CA GLU A 241 22.20 3.90 -1.99
C GLU A 241 20.96 3.14 -2.47
N TRP A 242 20.19 3.70 -3.41
CA TRP A 242 19.05 2.98 -3.98
C TRP A 242 19.46 1.73 -4.76
N LEU A 243 20.72 1.61 -5.18
CA LEU A 243 21.23 0.43 -5.88
C LEU A 243 21.40 -0.80 -4.99
N ASP A 244 21.52 -0.60 -3.67
CA ASP A 244 21.77 -1.67 -2.69
C ASP A 244 20.48 -2.42 -2.27
N GLY A 245 19.33 -1.93 -2.73
CA GLY A 245 17.99 -2.37 -2.29
C GLY A 245 17.40 -3.59 -2.97
#